data_AF-A0A448WR72-F1
#
_entry.id   AF-A0A448WR72-F1
#
_cell.length_a   1.000
_cell.length_b   1.000
_cell.length_c   1.000
_cell.angle_alpha   90.00
_cell.angle_beta   90.00
_cell.angle_gamma   90.00
#
_symmetry.space_group_name_H-M   'P 1'
#
loop_
_entity.id
_entity.type
_entity.pdbx_description
1 polymer ?
#
loop_
_entity_poly.entity_id
_entity_poly.type
_entity_poly.pdbx_seq_one_letter_code
_entity_poly.pdbx_strand_id
1 'polypeptide(L)'
;MFLTPVAQLTSLPATGSTYKVNLIAYAGQFESTAWLVGPTPFSSQSQSSSSTEPASLSLITGNTFLYQRLRTYHVRVRSIRNPTETTFGDVYSDVVLTFSLIDTNNMIPTFIDQRLLSSITLPENSPLNTVVLTLYAVDTDTTPVEFRTVTYTLLPGADSAAFRILGNNLVTAIYPLDRSMKSTYVITIQAQDGAPSSLSYRNGQPNIGKYC
;
A
#
# COMPACT_ATOMS: atom_id res chain seq x y z
N MET A 1 -30.99 32.23 0.05
CA MET A 1 -30.95 30.80 0.43
C MET A 1 -29.65 30.24 -0.13
N PHE A 2 -28.66 29.97 0.72
CA PHE A 2 -27.37 29.41 0.30
C PHE A 2 -27.59 27.93 0.01
N LEU A 3 -27.45 27.52 -1.25
CA LEU A 3 -27.54 26.11 -1.61
C LEU A 3 -26.31 25.40 -1.05
N THR A 4 -26.50 24.39 -0.19
CA THR A 4 -25.43 23.52 0.26
C THR A 4 -24.87 22.79 -0.98
N PRO A 5 -23.59 22.95 -1.34
CA PRO A 5 -23.02 22.20 -2.44
C PRO A 5 -23.10 20.70 -2.14
N VAL A 6 -23.77 19.94 -3.01
CA VAL A 6 -23.86 18.48 -2.93
C VAL A 6 -22.84 17.89 -3.89
N ALA A 7 -21.74 17.37 -3.37
CA ALA A 7 -20.82 16.57 -4.16
C ALA A 7 -21.26 15.10 -4.12
N GLN A 8 -21.47 14.50 -5.29
CA GLN A 8 -21.71 13.06 -5.41
C GLN A 8 -20.43 12.39 -5.91
N LEU A 9 -19.83 11.55 -5.07
CA LEU A 9 -18.78 10.64 -5.49
C LEU A 9 -19.44 9.42 -6.14
N THR A 10 -19.06 9.12 -7.38
CA THR A 10 -19.58 7.95 -8.12
C THR A 10 -18.82 6.66 -7.82
N SER A 11 -17.67 6.73 -7.14
CA SER A 11 -16.84 5.58 -6.76
C SER A 11 -15.78 5.92 -5.69
N LEU A 12 -15.10 4.89 -5.19
CA LEU A 12 -13.93 5.00 -4.30
C LEU A 12 -12.68 5.47 -5.08
N PRO A 13 -11.70 6.13 -4.44
CA PRO A 13 -10.40 6.48 -5.03
C PRO A 13 -9.69 5.26 -5.64
N ALA A 14 -9.40 5.31 -6.93
CA ALA A 14 -8.58 4.31 -7.61
C ALA A 14 -7.66 5.00 -8.63
N THR A 15 -6.46 4.47 -8.81
CA THR A 15 -5.48 5.01 -9.76
C THR A 15 -6.07 5.22 -11.15
N GLY A 16 -5.82 6.39 -11.74
CA GLY A 16 -6.32 6.74 -13.08
C GLY A 16 -7.82 7.03 -13.18
N SER A 17 -8.54 7.11 -12.06
CA SER A 17 -9.97 7.44 -12.04
C SER A 17 -10.23 8.94 -12.12
N THR A 18 -11.40 9.30 -12.64
CA THR A 18 -11.91 10.67 -12.71
C THR A 18 -13.18 10.79 -11.88
N TYR A 19 -13.23 11.79 -10.99
CA TYR A 19 -14.37 12.07 -10.12
C TYR A 19 -14.97 13.41 -10.53
N LYS A 20 -16.24 13.41 -10.97
CA LYS A 20 -16.96 14.63 -11.35
C LYS A 20 -17.66 15.22 -10.13
N VAL A 21 -17.36 16.47 -9.81
CA VAL A 21 -17.98 17.25 -8.74
C VAL A 21 -18.89 18.29 -9.39
N ASN A 22 -20.21 18.14 -9.19
CA ASN A 22 -21.19 19.13 -9.61
C ASN A 22 -21.48 20.04 -8.43
N LEU A 23 -21.19 21.34 -8.55
CA LEU A 23 -21.49 22.31 -7.50
C LEU A 23 -22.68 23.15 -7.95
N ILE A 24 -23.81 23.02 -7.24
CA ILE A 24 -25.08 23.66 -7.62
C ILE A 24 -25.21 25.06 -6.97
N ALA A 25 -24.16 25.60 -6.36
CA ALA A 25 -24.28 26.80 -5.53
C ALA A 25 -24.39 28.10 -6.34
N TYR A 26 -23.58 28.28 -7.40
CA TYR A 26 -23.56 29.50 -8.21
C TYR A 26 -23.12 29.21 -9.66
N ALA A 27 -23.77 29.84 -10.65
CA ALA A 27 -23.31 29.84 -12.04
C ALA A 27 -22.03 30.70 -12.14
N GLY A 28 -20.85 30.07 -12.06
CA GLY A 28 -19.55 30.75 -12.00
C GLY A 28 -18.37 29.80 -12.23
N GLN A 29 -17.17 30.38 -12.34
CA GLN A 29 -15.92 29.62 -12.48
C GLN A 29 -15.56 28.92 -11.16
N PHE A 30 -14.89 27.77 -11.26
CA PHE A 30 -14.39 27.02 -10.11
C PHE A 30 -12.88 27.03 -10.08
N GLU A 31 -12.32 27.18 -8.88
CA GLU A 31 -10.90 27.04 -8.65
C GLU A 31 -10.66 26.04 -7.52
N SER A 32 -9.68 25.14 -7.71
CA SER A 32 -9.17 24.28 -6.64
C SER A 32 -8.11 25.09 -5.87
N THR A 33 -8.40 25.46 -4.62
CA THR A 33 -7.58 26.48 -3.93
C THR A 33 -6.54 25.97 -2.95
N ALA A 34 -6.49 24.69 -2.55
CA ALA A 34 -5.40 24.21 -1.68
C ALA A 34 -5.33 22.68 -1.50
N TRP A 35 -4.09 22.18 -1.43
CA TRP A 35 -3.73 20.85 -0.97
C TRP A 35 -3.20 20.94 0.46
N LEU A 36 -3.75 20.15 1.39
CA LEU A 36 -3.36 20.26 2.79
C LEU A 36 -2.04 19.50 3.10
N VAL A 37 -1.69 18.42 2.36
CA VAL A 37 -0.42 17.66 2.56
C VAL A 37 0.02 16.89 1.30
N GLY A 38 1.28 17.09 0.85
CA GLY A 38 2.02 16.20 -0.07
C GLY A 38 1.86 16.43 -1.59
N PRO A 39 2.77 15.90 -2.45
CA PRO A 39 2.65 16.04 -3.91
C PRO A 39 1.34 15.42 -4.38
N THR A 40 0.63 16.15 -5.23
CA THR A 40 -0.80 15.96 -5.45
C THR A 40 -1.09 14.65 -6.18
N PRO A 41 -1.70 13.64 -5.55
CA PRO A 41 -2.17 12.45 -6.28
C PRO A 41 -3.47 12.75 -7.02
N PHE A 42 -3.89 14.01 -7.11
CA PHE A 42 -5.04 14.46 -7.87
C PHE A 42 -4.64 15.70 -8.67
N SER A 43 -4.92 15.72 -9.97
CA SER A 43 -5.03 16.94 -10.75
C SER A 43 -6.51 17.32 -10.88
N SER A 44 -6.80 18.53 -11.37
CA SER A 44 -8.18 18.99 -11.53
C SER A 44 -8.40 19.67 -12.87
N GLN A 45 -9.55 19.41 -13.48
CA GLN A 45 -10.01 20.08 -14.70
C GLN A 45 -11.39 20.69 -14.46
N SER A 46 -11.49 22.01 -14.61
CA SER A 46 -12.76 22.74 -14.53
C SER A 46 -13.42 22.83 -15.90
N GLN A 47 -14.73 22.60 -15.95
CA GLN A 47 -15.58 22.88 -17.10
C GLN A 47 -16.53 24.04 -16.72
N SER A 48 -16.47 25.13 -17.48
CA SER A 48 -17.37 26.27 -17.31
C SER A 48 -18.82 25.91 -17.64
N SER A 49 -19.77 26.56 -16.98
CA SER A 49 -21.21 26.39 -17.23
C SER A 49 -21.60 26.83 -18.64
N SER A 50 -22.54 26.12 -19.25
CA SER A 50 -23.21 26.50 -20.51
C SER A 50 -24.71 26.70 -20.28
N SER A 51 -25.46 27.04 -21.33
CA SER A 51 -26.93 27.15 -21.29
C SER A 51 -27.63 25.81 -21.00
N THR A 52 -26.95 24.69 -21.19
CA THR A 52 -27.50 23.34 -21.06
C THR A 52 -26.85 22.50 -19.97
N GLU A 53 -25.66 22.89 -19.46
CA GLU A 53 -24.92 22.14 -18.45
C GLU A 53 -24.39 23.05 -17.34
N PRO A 54 -24.57 22.69 -16.06
CA PRO A 54 -23.92 23.41 -14.97
C PRO A 54 -22.41 23.29 -15.08
N ALA A 55 -21.70 24.27 -14.53
CA ALA A 55 -20.26 24.16 -14.41
C ALA A 55 -19.93 22.88 -13.61
N SER A 56 -18.79 22.25 -13.89
CA SER A 56 -18.31 21.10 -13.11
C SER A 56 -16.81 21.13 -12.87
N LEU A 57 -16.36 20.47 -11.80
CA LEU A 57 -14.94 20.23 -11.53
C LEU A 57 -14.68 18.72 -11.56
N SER A 58 -13.79 18.28 -12.43
CA SER A 58 -13.30 16.91 -12.48
C SER A 58 -11.99 16.80 -11.71
N LEU A 59 -11.93 15.91 -10.73
CA LEU A 59 -10.70 15.54 -10.04
C LEU A 59 -10.15 14.26 -10.69
N ILE A 60 -8.92 14.30 -11.16
CA ILE A 60 -8.26 13.21 -11.89
C ILE A 60 -7.16 12.67 -10.99
N THR A 61 -7.18 11.38 -10.67
CA THR A 61 -6.15 10.80 -9.82
C THR A 61 -4.87 10.46 -10.58
N GLY A 62 -3.72 10.74 -9.99
CA GLY A 62 -2.41 10.24 -10.40
C GLY A 62 -2.11 8.82 -9.91
N ASN A 63 -0.85 8.41 -10.06
CA ASN A 63 -0.42 7.01 -9.88
C ASN A 63 0.26 6.72 -8.54
N THR A 64 0.08 7.57 -7.52
CA THR A 64 0.91 7.55 -6.30
C THR A 64 0.13 7.23 -5.02
N PHE A 65 -1.02 6.57 -5.11
CA PHE A 65 -1.73 6.11 -3.92
C PHE A 65 -0.99 4.95 -3.27
N LEU A 66 -0.56 5.16 -2.03
CA LEU A 66 0.04 4.15 -1.18
C LEU A 66 -0.65 4.19 0.18
N TYR A 67 -1.47 3.17 0.47
CA TYR A 67 -2.25 3.07 1.70
C TYR A 67 -1.34 3.12 2.95
N GLN A 68 -0.18 2.50 2.86
CA GLN A 68 0.85 2.41 3.90
C GLN A 68 1.43 3.78 4.27
N ARG A 69 1.33 4.78 3.39
CA ARG A 69 1.81 6.14 3.61
C ARG A 69 0.70 7.08 4.08
N LEU A 70 -0.42 7.10 3.37
CA LEU A 70 -1.54 7.99 3.70
C LEU A 70 -2.87 7.35 3.29
N ARG A 71 -3.77 7.19 4.25
CA ARG A 71 -5.03 6.45 4.09
C ARG A 71 -6.20 7.32 3.67
N THR A 72 -6.13 8.62 3.94
CA THR A 72 -7.23 9.55 3.71
C THR A 72 -6.71 10.84 3.10
N TYR A 73 -7.39 11.31 2.06
CA TYR A 73 -7.15 12.60 1.43
C TYR A 73 -8.35 13.51 1.63
N HIS A 74 -8.09 14.77 1.95
CA HIS A 74 -9.11 15.81 2.03
C HIS A 74 -8.86 16.83 0.93
N VAL A 75 -9.86 17.03 0.06
CA VAL A 75 -9.81 18.00 -1.04
C VAL A 75 -10.86 19.06 -0.77
N ARG A 76 -10.42 20.31 -0.60
CA ARG A 76 -11.33 21.46 -0.49
C ARG A 76 -11.59 22.00 -1.89
N VAL A 77 -12.86 22.07 -2.26
CA VAL A 77 -13.31 22.69 -3.51
C VAL A 77 -14.06 23.96 -3.18
N ARG A 78 -13.70 25.04 -3.87
CA ARG A 78 -14.32 26.36 -3.71
C ARG A 78 -15.04 26.76 -4.99
N SER A 79 -16.28 27.21 -4.85
CA SER A 79 -16.98 27.95 -5.90
C SER A 79 -16.96 29.43 -5.60
N ILE A 80 -16.78 30.24 -6.63
CA ILE A 80 -16.74 31.70 -6.51
C ILE A 80 -17.72 32.26 -7.55
N ARG A 81 -18.58 33.20 -7.12
CA ARG A 81 -19.36 34.01 -8.06
C ARG A 81 -18.46 35.17 -8.52
N ASN A 82 -18.29 35.33 -9.84
CA ASN A 82 -17.53 36.46 -10.40
C ASN A 82 -18.02 37.80 -9.81
N PRO A 83 -17.12 38.72 -9.42
CA PRO A 83 -17.49 39.89 -8.65
C PRO A 83 -18.27 40.87 -9.50
N THR A 84 -19.56 41.00 -9.23
CA THR A 84 -20.33 42.20 -9.59
C THR A 84 -20.73 43.01 -8.37
N GLU A 85 -20.30 42.62 -7.16
CA GLU A 85 -20.68 43.28 -5.90
C GLU A 85 -19.49 44.05 -5.30
N THR A 86 -19.49 45.37 -5.47
CA THR A 86 -18.44 46.29 -4.98
C THR A 86 -18.42 46.46 -3.47
N THR A 87 -19.45 45.96 -2.76
CA THR A 87 -19.64 46.19 -1.32
C THR A 87 -19.28 44.96 -0.46
N PHE A 88 -19.45 43.74 -0.97
CA PHE A 88 -19.33 42.50 -0.17
C PHE A 88 -18.15 41.62 -0.57
N GLY A 89 -17.46 41.91 -1.68
CA GLY A 89 -16.36 41.09 -2.19
C GLY A 89 -16.85 39.80 -2.87
N ASP A 90 -15.93 38.88 -3.13
CA ASP A 90 -16.24 37.61 -3.77
C ASP A 90 -17.14 36.73 -2.87
N VAL A 91 -18.35 36.41 -3.35
CA VAL A 91 -19.21 35.41 -2.69
C VAL A 91 -18.69 34.03 -3.07
N TYR A 92 -18.23 33.28 -2.08
CA TYR A 92 -17.73 31.91 -2.25
C TYR A 92 -18.48 30.89 -1.39
N SER A 93 -18.44 29.63 -1.83
CA SER A 93 -18.88 28.47 -1.05
C SER A 93 -17.80 27.40 -1.11
N ASP A 94 -17.54 26.76 0.02
CA ASP A 94 -16.59 25.66 0.11
C ASP A 94 -17.30 24.31 0.35
N VAL A 95 -16.75 23.25 -0.21
CA VAL A 95 -17.06 21.87 0.15
C VAL A 95 -15.76 21.10 0.38
N VAL A 96 -15.74 20.22 1.38
CA VAL A 96 -14.60 19.33 1.65
C VAL A 96 -14.99 17.91 1.26
N LEU A 97 -14.24 17.35 0.32
CA LEU A 97 -14.37 15.95 -0.11
C LEU A 97 -13.36 15.11 0.66
N THR A 98 -13.82 13.98 1.17
CA THR A 98 -12.97 13.00 1.87
C THR A 98 -12.86 11.75 1.03
N PHE A 99 -11.63 11.37 0.71
CA PHE A 99 -11.29 10.21 -0.10
C PHE A 99 -10.54 9.22 0.80
N SER A 100 -11.16 8.07 1.08
CA SER A 100 -10.53 7.00 1.84
C SER A 100 -9.99 5.93 0.91
N LEU A 101 -8.71 5.59 1.06
CA LEU A 101 -8.11 4.46 0.35
C LEU A 101 -8.56 3.14 0.98
N ILE A 102 -8.63 2.11 0.14
CA ILE A 102 -8.73 0.71 0.58
C ILE A 102 -7.38 0.08 0.39
N ASP A 103 -6.95 -0.67 1.41
CA ASP A 103 -5.68 -1.38 1.36
C ASP A 103 -5.79 -2.58 0.41
N THR A 104 -4.71 -2.87 -0.28
CA THR A 104 -4.61 -3.98 -1.24
C THR A 104 -3.31 -4.71 -0.95
N ASN A 105 -3.32 -6.03 -1.04
CA ASN A 105 -2.15 -6.84 -0.73
C ASN A 105 -1.01 -6.60 -1.74
N ASN A 106 -0.17 -5.60 -1.51
CA ASN A 106 0.86 -5.15 -2.46
C ASN A 106 2.23 -4.94 -1.82
N MET A 107 2.34 -5.13 -0.51
CA MET A 107 3.61 -5.18 0.18
C MET A 107 4.15 -6.61 0.15
N ILE A 108 5.47 -6.77 0.27
CA ILE A 108 6.10 -8.09 0.19
C ILE A 108 6.73 -8.38 1.55
N PRO A 109 6.51 -9.58 2.13
CA PRO A 109 7.12 -9.96 3.39
C PRO A 109 8.64 -9.85 3.28
N THR A 110 9.25 -9.02 4.14
CA THR A 110 10.68 -8.73 4.09
C THR A 110 11.35 -9.13 5.39
N PHE A 111 12.39 -9.96 5.30
CA PHE A 111 13.18 -10.34 6.47
C PHE A 111 13.92 -9.12 7.05
N ILE A 112 13.77 -8.88 8.35
CA ILE A 112 14.32 -7.67 9.00
C ILE A 112 15.81 -7.79 9.30
N ASP A 113 16.27 -8.97 9.71
CA ASP A 113 17.65 -9.18 10.15
C ASP A 113 18.44 -9.92 9.08
N GLN A 114 18.66 -9.23 7.97
CA GLN A 114 19.44 -9.74 6.84
C GLN A 114 20.90 -10.03 7.24
N ARG A 115 21.41 -9.41 8.32
CA ARG A 115 22.77 -9.68 8.80
C ARG A 115 22.82 -11.06 9.46
N LEU A 116 21.91 -11.37 10.39
CA LEU A 116 21.85 -12.70 11.01
C LEU A 116 21.56 -13.78 9.98
N LEU A 117 20.81 -13.46 8.93
CA LEU A 117 20.54 -14.40 7.84
C LEU A 117 21.74 -14.67 6.93
N SER A 118 22.71 -13.76 6.84
CA SER A 118 23.83 -13.88 5.91
C SER A 118 24.84 -14.97 6.28
N SER A 119 25.08 -15.20 7.57
CA SER A 119 26.01 -16.21 8.04
C SER A 119 25.77 -16.54 9.51
N ILE A 120 25.61 -17.84 9.79
CA ILE A 120 25.42 -18.37 11.14
C ILE A 120 26.44 -19.49 11.35
N THR A 121 27.09 -19.49 12.51
CA THR A 121 27.97 -20.58 12.93
C THR A 121 27.25 -21.47 13.92
N LEU A 122 27.36 -22.78 13.72
CA LEU A 122 26.74 -23.80 14.56
C LEU A 122 27.77 -24.90 14.88
N PRO A 123 27.79 -25.47 16.10
CA PRO A 123 28.62 -26.62 16.42
C PRO A 123 28.28 -27.84 15.56
N GLU A 124 29.28 -28.57 15.07
CA GLU A 124 29.10 -29.77 14.23
C GLU A 124 28.31 -30.90 14.91
N ASN A 125 28.37 -30.97 16.23
CA ASN A 125 27.65 -31.95 17.05
C ASN A 125 26.30 -31.42 17.56
N SER A 126 25.70 -30.45 16.88
CA SER A 126 24.39 -29.91 17.26
C SER A 126 23.31 -30.97 17.07
N PRO A 127 22.59 -31.40 18.12
CA PRO A 127 21.55 -32.42 18.03
C PRO A 127 20.45 -32.04 17.04
N LEU A 128 19.63 -33.02 16.66
CA LEU A 128 18.40 -32.76 15.90
C LEU A 128 17.54 -31.70 16.60
N ASN A 129 16.91 -30.84 15.80
CA ASN A 129 16.02 -29.76 16.25
C ASN A 129 16.73 -28.65 17.03
N THR A 130 18.05 -28.55 16.94
CA THR A 130 18.78 -27.39 17.45
C THR A 130 18.33 -26.16 16.66
N VAL A 131 17.91 -25.11 17.37
CA VAL A 131 17.49 -23.85 16.76
C VAL A 131 18.72 -23.13 16.20
N VAL A 132 18.69 -22.89 14.88
CA VAL A 132 19.71 -22.14 14.15
C VAL A 132 19.37 -20.66 14.17
N LEU A 133 18.11 -20.34 13.84
CA LEU A 133 17.60 -18.97 13.82
C LEU A 133 16.08 -18.96 13.99
N THR A 134 15.57 -17.96 14.70
CA THR A 134 14.13 -17.61 14.65
C THR A 134 13.91 -16.61 13.51
N LEU A 135 13.12 -17.03 12.52
CA LEU A 135 12.80 -16.24 11.34
C LEU A 135 11.79 -15.14 11.68
N TYR A 136 12.05 -13.96 11.14
CA TYR A 136 11.16 -12.82 11.26
C TYR A 136 11.18 -11.98 9.99
N ALA A 137 10.07 -12.03 9.26
CA ALA A 137 9.78 -11.15 8.14
C ALA A 137 8.55 -10.30 8.47
N VAL A 138 8.57 -9.07 7.97
CA VAL A 138 7.50 -8.10 8.13
C VAL A 138 6.88 -7.82 6.78
N ASP A 139 5.57 -7.95 6.71
CA ASP A 139 4.76 -7.37 5.67
C ASP A 139 4.08 -6.11 6.22
N THR A 140 4.16 -5.01 5.46
CA THR A 140 3.67 -3.70 5.90
C THR A 140 2.23 -3.41 5.50
N ASP A 141 1.54 -4.36 4.87
CA ASP A 141 0.10 -4.25 4.65
C ASP A 141 -0.66 -4.13 5.97
N THR A 142 -1.70 -3.30 5.99
CA THR A 142 -2.37 -2.89 7.23
C THR A 142 -3.64 -3.69 7.46
N THR A 143 -4.41 -3.99 6.41
CA THR A 143 -5.70 -4.67 6.54
C THR A 143 -6.11 -5.35 5.24
N PRO A 144 -6.78 -6.52 5.30
CA PRO A 144 -7.05 -7.34 6.48
C PRO A 144 -5.79 -8.08 7.00
N VAL A 145 -5.96 -8.88 8.05
CA VAL A 145 -4.83 -9.52 8.78
C VAL A 145 -4.06 -10.48 7.89
N GLU A 146 -4.74 -11.16 6.96
CA GLU A 146 -4.14 -12.10 6.03
C GLU A 146 -3.12 -11.46 5.08
N PHE A 147 -3.22 -10.17 4.77
CA PHE A 147 -2.25 -9.47 3.91
C PHE A 147 -0.87 -9.38 4.57
N ARG A 148 -0.82 -9.50 5.91
CA ARG A 148 0.44 -9.43 6.67
C ARG A 148 0.74 -10.66 7.53
N THR A 149 -0.07 -11.72 7.42
CA THR A 149 0.16 -12.94 8.19
C THR A 149 1.21 -13.78 7.48
N VAL A 150 2.44 -13.75 7.99
CA VAL A 150 3.58 -14.39 7.35
C VAL A 150 3.77 -15.83 7.82
N THR A 151 4.00 -16.72 6.85
CA THR A 151 4.41 -18.11 7.04
C THR A 151 5.79 -18.35 6.40
N TYR A 152 6.54 -19.32 6.93
CA TYR A 152 7.90 -19.60 6.48
C TYR A 152 8.04 -21.00 5.90
N THR A 153 8.75 -21.12 4.78
CA THR A 153 9.10 -22.41 4.16
C THR A 153 10.57 -22.47 3.79
N LEU A 154 11.16 -23.65 3.95
CA LEU A 154 12.51 -23.95 3.45
C LEU A 154 12.37 -24.43 2.01
N LEU A 155 13.01 -23.74 1.07
CA LEU A 155 12.93 -24.12 -0.34
C LEU A 155 13.87 -25.29 -0.64
N PRO A 156 13.51 -26.16 -1.61
CA PRO A 156 14.40 -27.23 -2.06
C PRO A 156 15.73 -26.67 -2.56
N GLY A 157 16.81 -27.35 -2.18
CA GLY A 157 18.18 -27.02 -2.58
C GLY A 157 19.14 -28.12 -2.11
N ALA A 158 20.39 -28.07 -2.57
CA ALA A 158 21.39 -29.11 -2.30
C ALA A 158 21.56 -29.38 -0.78
N ASP A 159 21.50 -28.33 0.03
CA ASP A 159 21.74 -28.39 1.47
C ASP A 159 20.44 -28.33 2.30
N SER A 160 19.28 -28.22 1.65
CA SER A 160 17.99 -28.07 2.32
C SER A 160 17.65 -29.26 3.23
N ALA A 161 18.08 -30.47 2.88
CA ALA A 161 17.83 -31.67 3.68
C ALA A 161 18.50 -31.64 5.07
N ALA A 162 19.51 -30.79 5.27
CA ALA A 162 20.19 -30.65 6.56
C ALA A 162 19.39 -29.81 7.58
N PHE A 163 18.36 -29.11 7.13
CA PHE A 163 17.56 -28.19 7.95
C PHE A 163 16.07 -28.36 7.71
N ARG A 164 15.26 -27.77 8.58
CA ARG A 164 13.81 -27.70 8.42
C ARG A 164 13.25 -26.52 9.21
N ILE A 165 12.02 -26.13 8.93
CA ILE A 165 11.34 -25.07 9.67
C ILE A 165 10.27 -25.69 10.60
N LEU A 166 10.28 -25.26 11.86
CA LEU A 166 9.29 -25.58 12.89
C LEU A 166 8.67 -24.30 13.43
N GLY A 167 7.42 -24.02 13.05
CA GLY A 167 6.81 -22.72 13.31
C GLY A 167 7.64 -21.62 12.65
N ASN A 168 8.25 -20.76 13.46
CA ASN A 168 9.13 -19.69 12.96
C ASN A 168 10.62 -20.03 13.10
N ASN A 169 10.98 -21.21 13.59
CA ASN A 169 12.37 -21.57 13.85
C ASN A 169 12.95 -22.40 12.70
N LEU A 170 14.06 -21.93 12.14
CA LEU A 170 14.96 -22.78 11.36
C LEU A 170 15.73 -23.67 12.33
N VAL A 171 15.66 -24.99 12.13
CA VAL A 171 16.30 -25.98 13.00
C VAL A 171 17.09 -27.00 12.19
N THR A 172 18.05 -27.66 12.84
CA THR A 172 18.77 -28.81 12.26
C THR A 172 17.82 -29.99 12.01
N ALA A 173 18.00 -30.66 10.87
CA ALA A 173 17.24 -31.86 10.47
C ALA A 173 18.12 -33.11 10.34
N ILE A 174 19.44 -32.96 10.36
CA ILE A 174 20.41 -34.06 10.39
C ILE A 174 21.31 -33.93 11.61
N TYR A 175 21.88 -35.06 12.02
CA TYR A 175 22.89 -35.16 13.07
C TYR A 175 23.85 -36.31 12.75
N PRO A 176 25.18 -36.13 12.86
CA PRO A 176 25.87 -34.87 13.11
C PRO A 176 25.98 -33.99 11.85
N LEU A 177 26.25 -32.70 12.03
CA LEU A 177 26.69 -31.79 10.97
C LEU A 177 28.22 -31.82 10.88
N ASP A 178 28.79 -32.94 10.43
CA ASP A 178 30.24 -33.14 10.38
C ASP A 178 30.95 -32.07 9.54
N ARG A 179 31.69 -31.20 10.21
CA ARG A 179 32.38 -30.06 9.59
C ARG A 179 33.48 -30.53 8.63
N SER A 180 34.09 -31.68 8.90
CA SER A 180 35.17 -32.23 8.07
C SER A 180 34.65 -32.74 6.73
N MET A 181 33.42 -33.25 6.69
CA MET A 181 32.73 -33.61 5.44
C MET A 181 32.18 -32.38 4.72
N LYS A 182 31.58 -31.43 5.45
CA LYS A 182 31.02 -30.21 4.88
C LYS A 182 30.98 -29.08 5.91
N SER A 183 31.69 -28.00 5.63
CA SER A 183 31.86 -26.86 6.55
C SER A 183 30.88 -25.70 6.32
N THR A 184 30.23 -25.65 5.15
CA THR A 184 29.31 -24.57 4.76
C THR A 184 28.06 -25.15 4.11
N TYR A 185 26.90 -24.68 4.57
CA TYR A 185 25.60 -25.03 4.03
C TYR A 185 24.91 -23.78 3.51
N VAL A 186 24.37 -23.84 2.30
CA VAL A 186 23.61 -22.72 1.69
C VAL A 186 22.18 -23.15 1.48
N ILE A 187 21.24 -22.44 2.11
CA ILE A 187 19.83 -22.73 2.06
C ILE A 187 19.04 -21.49 1.68
N THR A 188 17.91 -21.68 1.00
CA THR A 188 17.00 -20.57 0.70
C THR A 188 15.74 -20.70 1.54
N ILE A 189 15.43 -19.66 2.31
CA ILE A 189 14.18 -19.55 3.06
C ILE A 189 13.21 -18.63 2.33
N GLN A 190 11.92 -18.89 2.51
CA GLN A 190 10.84 -18.13 1.93
C GLN A 190 9.90 -17.65 3.04
N ALA A 191 9.53 -16.37 2.99
CA ALA A 191 8.44 -15.79 3.74
C ALA A 191 7.26 -15.51 2.79
N GLN A 192 6.05 -15.89 3.17
CA GLN A 192 4.84 -15.73 2.35
C GLN A 192 3.68 -15.21 3.19
N ASP A 193 2.92 -14.25 2.67
CA ASP A 193 1.67 -13.79 3.29
C ASP A 193 0.49 -14.77 3.06
N GLY A 194 -0.69 -14.41 3.53
CA GLY A 194 -1.86 -15.28 3.55
C GLY A 194 -2.89 -15.06 2.44
N ALA A 195 -2.69 -14.11 1.52
CA ALA A 195 -3.76 -13.66 0.61
C ALA A 195 -3.27 -13.42 -0.81
N PRO A 196 -4.12 -13.54 -1.85
CA PRO A 196 -3.74 -13.20 -3.23
C PRO A 196 -3.13 -11.80 -3.35
N SER A 197 -1.98 -11.71 -4.00
CA SER A 197 -1.33 -10.43 -4.25
C SER A 197 -2.09 -9.63 -5.30
N SER A 198 -2.15 -8.32 -5.06
CA SER A 198 -2.65 -7.32 -6.03
C SER A 198 -1.57 -6.88 -7.03
N LEU A 199 -0.31 -7.31 -6.85
CA LEU A 199 0.75 -7.06 -7.82
C LEU A 199 0.52 -7.93 -9.06
N SER A 200 0.42 -7.29 -10.23
CA SER A 200 0.03 -7.96 -11.48
C SER A 200 0.89 -9.17 -11.85
N TYR A 201 2.18 -9.13 -11.58
CA TYR A 201 3.12 -10.22 -11.90
C TYR A 201 2.96 -11.46 -11.01
N ARG A 202 2.16 -11.37 -9.93
CA ARG A 202 1.90 -12.49 -9.02
C ARG A 202 0.74 -13.37 -9.45
N ASN A 203 -0.09 -12.92 -10.40
CA ASN A 203 -1.19 -13.71 -10.98
C ASN A 203 -2.08 -14.40 -9.92
N GLY A 204 -2.49 -13.66 -8.89
CA GLY A 204 -3.35 -14.16 -7.81
C GLY A 204 -2.65 -15.05 -6.76
N GLN A 205 -1.33 -15.27 -6.87
CA GLN A 205 -0.55 -15.91 -5.83
C GLN A 205 -0.27 -14.96 -4.66
N PRO A 206 -0.08 -15.46 -3.42
CA PRO A 206 0.28 -14.64 -2.27
C PRO A 206 1.59 -13.89 -2.45
N ASN A 207 1.89 -12.82 -1.68
CA ASN A 207 3.21 -12.18 -1.74
C ASN A 207 4.28 -13.05 -1.09
N ILE A 208 5.51 -13.00 -1.63
CA ILE A 208 6.64 -13.84 -1.22
C ILE A 208 7.90 -13.00 -1.22
N GLY A 209 8.62 -13.02 -0.10
CA GLY A 209 10.02 -12.65 0.00
C GLY A 209 10.90 -13.88 0.19
N LYS A 210 12.13 -13.84 -0.33
CA LYS A 210 13.11 -14.93 -0.22
C LYS A 210 14.43 -14.40 0.30
N TYR A 211 15.17 -15.25 0.99
CA TYR A 211 16.54 -14.97 1.40
C TYR A 211 17.40 -16.23 1.17
N CYS A 212 18.60 -16.05 0.65
CA CYS A 212 19.56 -17.10 0.31
C CYS A 212 20.92 -16.77 0.95
#